data_AF-A0A920KGN8-F1
#
_entry.id   AF-A0A920KGN8-F1
#
_cell.length_a   1.000
_cell.length_b   1.000
_cell.length_c   1.000
_cell.angle_alpha   90.00
_cell.angle_beta   90.00
_cell.angle_gamma   90.00
#
_symmetry.space_group_name_H-M   'P 1'
#
loop_
_entity.id
_entity.type
_entity.pdbx_description
1 polymer ?
#
loop_
_entity_poly.entity_id
_entity_poly.type
_entity_poly.pdbx_seq_one_letter_code
_entity_poly.pdbx_strand_id
1 'polypeptide(L)'
;MEVALKIMNTLEKLGLNHFSLEKTSSGQTNLVLNQGLLITSIAENDSYQDVIERIISECVTVREIMEESADKLEDLLVLGSEETK
;
A
#
# COMPACT_ATOMS: atom_id res chain seq x y z
N MET A 1 -6.99 2.53 -18.26
CA MET A 1 -5.51 2.67 -18.17
C MET A 1 -5.03 4.11 -18.00
N GLU A 2 -5.68 5.13 -18.60
CA GLU A 2 -5.27 6.54 -18.47
C GLU A 2 -5.14 7.01 -17.02
N VAL A 3 -6.11 6.68 -16.17
CA VAL A 3 -6.11 7.05 -14.75
C VAL A 3 -4.92 6.42 -14.00
N ALA A 4 -4.64 5.14 -14.20
CA ALA A 4 -3.52 4.46 -13.55
C ALA A 4 -2.16 5.11 -13.90
N LEU A 5 -1.96 5.49 -15.16
CA LEU A 5 -0.74 6.20 -15.59
C LEU A 5 -0.66 7.60 -14.98
N LYS A 6 -1.80 8.32 -14.90
CA LYS A 6 -1.87 9.62 -14.26
C LYS A 6 -1.51 9.54 -12.77
N ILE A 7 -2.01 8.51 -12.07
CA ILE A 7 -1.66 8.23 -10.67
C ILE A 7 -0.15 7.99 -10.53
N MET A 8 0.43 7.11 -11.35
CA MET A 8 1.87 6.84 -11.30
C MET A 8 2.73 8.09 -11.50
N ASN A 9 2.38 8.92 -12.49
CA ASN A 9 3.08 10.19 -12.71
C ASN A 9 2.99 11.13 -11.49
N THR A 10 1.86 11.15 -10.80
CA THR A 10 1.73 11.93 -9.55
C THR A 10 2.62 11.38 -8.45
N LEU A 11 2.62 10.05 -8.25
CA LEU A 11 3.45 9.40 -7.23
C LEU A 11 4.94 9.64 -7.49
N GLU A 12 5.40 9.49 -8.73
CA GLU A 12 6.80 9.74 -9.14
C GLU A 12 7.20 11.20 -8.90
N LYS A 13 6.33 12.17 -9.22
CA LYS A 13 6.58 13.60 -8.94
C LYS A 13 6.70 13.91 -7.45
N LEU A 14 6.08 13.11 -6.60
CA LEU A 14 6.19 13.22 -5.14
C LEU A 14 7.39 12.44 -4.58
N GLY A 15 8.19 11.79 -5.44
CA GLY A 15 9.32 10.95 -5.03
C GLY A 15 8.92 9.57 -4.51
N LEU A 16 7.66 9.15 -4.71
CA LEU A 16 7.14 7.87 -4.27
C LEU A 16 7.42 6.78 -5.33
N ASN A 17 8.68 6.36 -5.40
CA ASN A 17 9.19 5.50 -6.48
C ASN A 17 9.04 3.99 -6.22
N HIS A 18 8.44 3.60 -5.10
CA HIS A 18 8.26 2.20 -4.69
C HIS A 18 6.96 1.57 -5.21
N PHE A 19 6.18 2.33 -5.97
CA PHE A 19 4.93 1.87 -6.56
C PHE A 19 5.17 1.28 -7.95
N SER A 20 4.40 0.25 -8.29
CA SER A 20 4.33 -0.36 -9.62
C SER A 20 2.89 -0.61 -10.05
N LEU A 21 2.68 -0.75 -11.35
CA LEU A 21 1.39 -1.13 -11.93
C LEU A 21 1.42 -2.57 -12.43
N GLU A 22 0.39 -3.34 -12.10
CA GLU A 22 0.21 -4.71 -12.58
C GLU A 22 -1.15 -4.84 -13.27
N LYS A 23 -1.16 -5.32 -14.52
CA LYS A 23 -2.42 -5.58 -15.23
C LYS A 23 -2.99 -6.92 -14.80
N THR A 24 -4.27 -6.92 -14.48
CA THR A 24 -5.01 -8.14 -14.16
C THR A 24 -5.76 -8.67 -15.39
N SER A 25 -6.09 -9.95 -15.38
CA SER A 25 -6.91 -10.58 -16.43
C SER A 25 -8.35 -10.08 -16.47
N SER A 26 -8.83 -9.40 -15.42
CA SER A 26 -10.17 -8.81 -15.34
C SER A 26 -10.28 -7.43 -15.99
N GLY A 27 -9.18 -6.89 -16.53
CA GLY A 27 -9.12 -5.55 -17.14
C GLY A 27 -8.83 -4.42 -16.15
N GLN A 28 -8.68 -4.73 -14.85
CA GLN A 28 -8.26 -3.76 -13.84
C GLN A 28 -6.73 -3.64 -13.80
N THR A 29 -6.24 -2.50 -13.31
CA THR A 29 -4.82 -2.27 -13.06
C THR A 29 -4.57 -2.13 -11.56
N ASN A 30 -3.76 -3.00 -10.99
CA ASN A 30 -3.37 -2.94 -9.60
C ASN A 30 -2.26 -1.92 -9.41
N LEU A 31 -2.37 -1.13 -8.35
CA LEU A 31 -1.28 -0.33 -7.82
C LEU A 31 -0.64 -1.10 -6.65
N VAL A 32 0.62 -1.45 -6.80
CA VAL A 32 1.35 -2.32 -5.86
C VAL A 32 2.53 -1.54 -5.26
N LEU A 33 2.74 -1.67 -3.96
CA LEU A 33 3.89 -1.13 -3.23
C LEU A 33 4.93 -2.22 -3.00
N ASN A 34 6.22 -1.89 -3.16
CA ASN A 34 7.35 -2.78 -2.87
C ASN A 34 7.28 -4.17 -3.53
N GLN A 35 6.67 -4.28 -4.72
CA GLN A 35 6.53 -5.52 -5.48
C GLN A 35 5.83 -6.66 -4.71
N GLY A 36 4.87 -6.34 -3.85
CA GLY A 36 4.09 -7.39 -3.17
C GLY A 36 2.87 -6.93 -2.39
N LEU A 37 2.80 -5.65 -2.00
CA LEU A 37 1.65 -5.15 -1.27
C LEU A 37 0.66 -4.48 -2.23
N LEU A 38 -0.48 -5.11 -2.46
CA LEU A 38 -1.58 -4.48 -3.19
C LEU A 38 -2.11 -3.30 -2.36
N ILE A 39 -2.05 -2.09 -2.92
CA ILE A 39 -2.63 -0.90 -2.30
C ILE A 39 -4.06 -0.71 -2.78
N THR A 40 -4.29 -0.74 -4.10
CA THR A 40 -5.65 -0.67 -4.63
C THR A 40 -5.73 -1.20 -6.06
N SER A 41 -6.95 -1.51 -6.51
CA SER A 41 -7.25 -1.90 -7.90
C SER A 41 -7.99 -0.77 -8.61
N ILE A 42 -7.51 -0.40 -9.80
CA ILE A 42 -8.02 0.72 -10.59
C ILE A 42 -8.82 0.17 -11.78
N ALA A 43 -10.13 0.43 -11.77
CA ALA A 43 -11.04 0.08 -12.85
C ALA A 43 -11.00 1.10 -14.00
N GLU A 44 -11.55 0.75 -15.15
CA GLU A 44 -11.57 1.65 -16.33
C GLU A 44 -12.42 2.90 -16.13
N ASN A 45 -13.48 2.78 -15.33
CA ASN A 45 -14.45 3.83 -15.04
C ASN A 45 -14.15 4.62 -13.75
N ASP A 46 -13.05 4.30 -13.06
CA ASP A 46 -12.66 5.03 -11.86
C ASP A 46 -12.26 6.47 -12.21
N SER A 47 -12.63 7.41 -11.34
CA SER A 47 -12.11 8.77 -11.44
C SER A 47 -10.74 8.86 -10.77
N TYR A 48 -9.91 9.79 -11.24
CA TYR A 48 -8.60 10.06 -10.63
C TYR A 48 -8.71 10.44 -9.15
N GLN A 49 -9.75 11.20 -8.78
CA GLN A 49 -9.94 11.66 -7.41
C GLN A 49 -10.28 10.48 -6.48
N ASP A 50 -11.22 9.62 -6.87
CA ASP A 50 -11.63 8.47 -6.07
C ASP A 50 -10.47 7.48 -5.85
N VAL A 51 -9.57 7.35 -6.84
CA VAL A 51 -8.37 6.52 -6.71
C VAL A 51 -7.39 7.13 -5.72
N ILE A 52 -7.15 8.45 -5.76
CA ILE A 52 -6.26 9.12 -4.79
C ILE A 52 -6.80 9.00 -3.36
N GLU A 53 -8.10 9.24 -3.16
CA GLU A 53 -8.72 9.14 -1.84
C GLU A 53 -8.61 7.72 -1.28
N ARG A 54 -8.83 6.70 -2.11
CA ARG A 54 -8.57 5.30 -1.74
C ARG A 54 -7.11 5.06 -1.37
N ILE A 55 -6.16 5.47 -2.21
CA ILE A 55 -4.72 5.30 -1.92
C ILE A 55 -4.36 5.90 -0.55
N ILE A 56 -4.85 7.10 -0.24
CA ILE A 56 -4.59 7.76 1.04
C ILE A 56 -5.18 6.92 2.19
N SER A 57 -6.43 6.48 2.07
CA SER A 57 -7.09 5.66 3.09
C SER A 57 -6.32 4.37 3.37
N GLU A 58 -5.95 3.63 2.32
CA GLU A 58 -5.25 2.36 2.44
C GLU A 58 -3.85 2.53 3.06
N CYS A 59 -3.12 3.60 2.70
CA CYS A 59 -1.84 3.92 3.31
C CYS A 59 -1.95 4.22 4.82
N VAL A 60 -3.02 4.89 5.25
CA VAL A 60 -3.28 5.15 6.68
C VAL A 60 -3.53 3.82 7.41
N THR A 61 -4.36 2.95 6.85
CA THR A 61 -4.64 1.63 7.42
C THR A 61 -3.38 0.77 7.52
N VAL A 62 -2.53 0.75 6.48
CA VAL A 62 -1.25 0.02 6.52
C VAL A 62 -0.36 0.55 7.64
N ARG A 63 -0.26 1.87 7.81
CA ARG A 63 0.52 2.47 8.90
C ARG A 63 0.00 2.04 10.27
N GLU A 64 -1.32 2.11 10.50
CA GLU A 64 -1.94 1.71 11.77
C GLU A 64 -1.65 0.25 12.10
N ILE A 65 -1.75 -0.65 11.11
CA ILE A 65 -1.43 -2.07 11.27
C ILE A 65 0.05 -2.25 11.62
N MET A 66 0.96 -1.51 10.95
CA MET A 66 2.40 -1.60 11.22
C MET A 66 2.76 -1.10 12.62
N GLU A 67 2.14 -0.01 13.09
CA GLU A 67 2.32 0.52 14.44
C GLU A 67 1.83 -0.49 15.50
N GLU A 68 0.59 -0.99 15.36
CA GLU A 68 0.04 -2.01 16.28
C GLU A 68 0.87 -3.30 16.29
N SER A 69 1.40 -3.69 15.13
CA SER A 69 2.25 -4.89 15.02
C SER A 69 3.62 -4.69 15.64
N ALA A 70 4.21 -3.49 15.53
CA ALA A 70 5.50 -3.17 16.13
C ALA A 70 5.42 -3.26 17.66
N ASP A 71 4.38 -2.67 18.26
CA ASP A 71 4.14 -2.71 19.71
C ASP A 71 4.02 -4.17 20.21
N LYS A 72 3.21 -4.99 19.53
CA LYS A 72 3.04 -6.40 19.87
C LYS A 72 4.31 -7.24 19.69
N LEU A 73 5.11 -6.94 18.68
CA LEU A 73 6.38 -7.63 18.46
C LEU A 73 7.41 -7.25 19.53
N GLU A 74 7.43 -5.99 19.96
CA GLU A 74 8.26 -5.54 21.07
C GLU A 74 7.89 -6.26 22.37
N ASP A 75 6.60 -6.37 22.68
CA ASP A 75 6.11 -7.14 23.84
C ASP A 75 6.58 -8.60 23.80
N LEU A 76 6.52 -9.25 22.64
CA LEU A 76 6.99 -10.64 22.47
C LEU A 76 8.51 -10.79 22.68
N LEU A 77 9.30 -9.82 22.21
CA LEU A 77 10.76 -9.83 22.41
C LEU A 77 11.13 -9.66 23.88
N VAL A 78 10.39 -8.82 24.62
CA VAL A 78 10.59 -8.65 26.06
C VAL A 78 10.22 -9.94 26.81
N LEU A 79 9.06 -10.54 26.52
CA LEU A 79 8.61 -11.77 27.20
C LEU A 79 9.49 -12.99 26.88
N GLY A 80 9.97 -13.13 25.63
CA GLY A 80 10.88 -14.21 25.23
C GLY A 80 12.28 -14.12 25.86
N SER A 81 12.64 -12.96 26.43
CA SER A 81 13.93 -12.76 27.11
C SER A 81 13.94 -13.24 28.58
N GLU A 82 12.78 -13.51 29.18
CA GLU A 82 12.67 -14.00 30.57
C GLU A 82 12.71 -15.53 30.69
N GLU A 83 12.56 -16.28 29.60
CA GLU A 83 12.56 -17.77 29.62
C GLU A 83 13.97 -18.42 29.65
N THR A 84 15.05 -17.65 29.77
CA THR A 84 16.44 -18.17 29.75
C THR A 84 17.28 -17.90 31.00
N LYS A 85 16.67 -17.66 32.17
CA LYS A 85 17.40 -17.56 33.46
C LYS A 85 17.07 -18.68 34.44
#